data_AF-A0A7W7PYP5-F1
#
_entry.id   AF-A0A7W7PYP5-F1
#
_cell.length_a   1.000
_cell.length_b   1.000
_cell.length_c   1.000
_cell.angle_alpha   90.00
_cell.angle_beta   90.00
_cell.angle_gamma   90.00
#
_symmetry.space_group_name_H-M   'P 1'
#
loop_
_entity.id
_entity.type
_entity.pdbx_description
1 polymer ?
#
loop_
_entity_poly.entity_id
_entity_poly.type
_entity_poly.pdbx_seq_one_letter_code
_entity_poly.pdbx_strand_id
1 'polypeptide(L)'
;MTQPPSRTRDDVAARLPDDTARAWFDGALADAACAARTPPAASSPYLAHSWELRFAAAGRCCGHDNADAVRTLLLIEARAGLEALTRLYQQGTADERRAVLHALPHLVPGPEALPLVED
;
A
#
# COMPACT_ATOMS: atom_id res chain seq x y z
N MET A 1 -10.22 2.71 19.64
CA MET A 1 -9.63 1.41 19.26
C MET A 1 -8.15 1.64 19.06
N THR A 2 -7.29 1.00 19.86
CA THR A 2 -5.83 1.21 19.78
C THR A 2 -5.33 0.54 18.50
N GLN A 3 -4.98 1.32 17.48
CA GLN A 3 -4.39 0.79 16.26
C GLN A 3 -3.07 0.10 16.65
N PRO A 4 -2.86 -1.19 16.31
CA PRO A 4 -1.58 -1.84 16.56
C PRO A 4 -0.46 -1.04 15.87
N PRO A 5 0.77 -1.03 16.42
CA PRO A 5 1.88 -0.31 15.81
C PRO A 5 2.03 -0.78 14.36
N SER A 6 2.13 0.18 13.44
CA SER A 6 2.34 -0.12 12.02
C SER A 6 3.66 -0.88 11.88
N ARG A 7 3.62 -2.08 11.29
CA ARG A 7 4.82 -2.90 11.10
C ARG A 7 5.82 -2.16 10.21
N THR A 8 7.10 -2.21 10.57
CA THR A 8 8.17 -1.62 9.77
C THR A 8 8.50 -2.51 8.56
N ARG A 9 9.31 -2.00 7.62
CA ARG A 9 9.80 -2.78 6.48
C ARG A 9 10.60 -4.00 6.92
N ASP A 10 11.48 -3.82 7.90
CA ASP A 10 12.34 -4.87 8.41
C ASP A 10 11.52 -5.98 9.09
N ASP A 11 10.48 -5.60 9.86
CA ASP A 11 9.56 -6.56 10.48
C ASP A 11 8.83 -7.41 9.45
N VAL A 12 8.40 -6.80 8.33
CA VAL A 12 7.70 -7.51 7.26
C VAL A 12 8.69 -8.43 6.53
N ALA A 13 9.86 -7.93 6.15
CA ALA A 13 10.88 -8.71 5.44
C ALA A 13 11.32 -9.97 6.23
N ALA A 14 11.46 -9.84 7.55
CA ALA A 14 11.79 -10.96 8.44
C ALA A 14 10.69 -12.05 8.52
N ARG A 15 9.43 -11.70 8.23
CA ARG A 15 8.27 -12.62 8.27
C ARG A 15 7.89 -13.20 6.92
N LEU A 16 8.57 -12.80 5.83
CA LEU A 16 8.32 -13.34 4.50
C LEU A 16 8.88 -14.76 4.39
N PRO A 17 8.13 -15.66 3.72
CA PRO A 17 8.38 -17.11 3.76
C PRO A 17 9.70 -17.51 3.11
N ASP A 18 10.12 -16.80 2.06
CA ASP A 18 11.31 -17.12 1.27
C ASP A 18 11.94 -15.88 0.63
N ASP A 19 13.11 -16.06 0.03
CA ASP A 19 13.85 -14.98 -0.66
C ASP A 19 13.12 -14.45 -1.90
N THR A 20 12.24 -15.24 -2.52
CA THR A 20 11.47 -14.79 -3.68
C THR A 20 10.44 -13.76 -3.25
N ALA A 21 9.74 -14.02 -2.15
CA ALA A 21 8.81 -13.07 -1.55
C ALA A 21 9.52 -11.79 -1.10
N ARG A 22 10.72 -11.89 -0.51
CA ARG A 22 11.53 -10.73 -0.11
C ARG A 22 11.96 -9.89 -1.32
N ALA A 23 12.53 -10.52 -2.34
CA ALA A 23 12.95 -9.83 -3.56
C ALA A 23 11.76 -9.16 -4.28
N TRP A 24 10.60 -9.83 -4.29
CA TRP A 24 9.37 -9.25 -4.82
C TRP A 24 8.92 -8.02 -4.01
N PHE A 25 8.97 -8.10 -2.68
CA PHE A 25 8.61 -7.00 -1.78
C PHE A 25 9.53 -5.79 -1.96
N ASP A 26 10.83 -6.01 -2.05
CA ASP A 26 11.82 -4.95 -2.30
C ASP A 26 11.57 -4.26 -3.64
N GLY A 27 11.33 -5.04 -4.69
CA GLY A 27 10.97 -4.50 -6.01
C GLY A 27 9.65 -3.73 -5.97
N ALA A 28 8.68 -4.15 -5.15
CA ALA A 28 7.40 -3.48 -5.01
C ALA A 28 7.54 -2.12 -4.33
N LEU A 29 8.36 -2.06 -3.28
CA LEU A 29 8.71 -0.79 -2.63
C LEU A 29 9.49 0.13 -3.56
N ALA A 30 10.39 -0.40 -4.38
CA ALA A 30 11.12 0.40 -5.37
C ALA A 30 10.18 1.03 -6.42
N ASP A 31 9.20 0.27 -6.92
CA ASP A 31 8.19 0.77 -7.85
C ASP A 31 7.31 1.85 -7.20
N ALA A 32 6.87 1.62 -5.96
CA ALA A 32 6.11 2.59 -5.18
C ALA A 32 6.91 3.89 -4.97
N ALA A 33 8.17 3.79 -4.54
CA ALA A 33 9.04 4.94 -4.34
C ALA A 33 9.32 5.71 -5.64
N CYS A 34 9.39 5.00 -6.77
CA CYS A 34 9.52 5.61 -8.09
C CYS A 34 8.28 6.44 -8.45
N ALA A 35 7.09 5.88 -8.22
CA ALA A 35 5.82 6.59 -8.42
C ALA A 35 5.75 7.86 -7.56
N ALA A 36 6.14 7.79 -6.28
CA ALA A 36 6.12 8.94 -5.37
C ALA A 36 7.04 10.10 -5.81
N ARG A 37 8.13 9.82 -6.52
CA ARG A 37 9.07 10.83 -7.04
C ARG A 37 8.64 11.40 -8.39
N THR A 38 7.72 10.75 -9.09
CA THR A 38 7.33 11.14 -10.44
C THR A 38 6.12 12.07 -10.36
N PRO A 39 6.23 13.34 -10.81
CA PRO A 39 5.11 14.26 -10.75
C PRO A 39 3.98 13.79 -11.69
N PRO A 40 2.70 14.05 -11.36
CA PRO A 40 1.55 13.51 -12.09
C PRO A 40 1.58 13.80 -13.60
N ALA A 41 2.10 14.96 -14.01
CA ALA A 41 2.21 15.35 -15.42
C ALA A 41 3.33 14.61 -16.19
N ALA A 42 4.31 14.04 -15.50
CA ALA A 42 5.39 13.24 -16.07
C ALA A 42 5.18 11.74 -15.86
N SER A 43 4.19 11.34 -15.06
CA SER A 43 3.86 9.96 -14.80
C SER A 43 3.27 9.31 -16.05
N SER A 44 4.04 8.42 -16.67
CA SER A 44 3.49 7.49 -17.64
C SER A 44 2.39 6.66 -16.96
N PRO A 45 1.24 6.41 -17.62
CA PRO A 45 0.19 5.54 -17.10
C PRO A 45 0.77 4.20 -16.60
N TYR A 46 1.78 3.67 -17.28
CA TYR A 46 2.45 2.42 -16.90
C TYR A 46 3.07 2.45 -15.48
N LEU A 47 3.72 3.55 -15.09
CA LEU A 47 4.33 3.69 -13.76
C LEU A 47 3.30 3.91 -12.65
N ALA A 48 2.21 4.63 -12.95
CA ALA A 48 1.11 4.77 -11.99
C ALA A 48 0.43 3.42 -11.72
N HIS A 49 0.31 2.56 -12.74
CA HIS A 49 -0.31 1.25 -12.61
C HIS A 49 0.63 0.20 -11.99
N SER A 50 1.96 0.39 -12.01
CA SER A 50 2.88 -0.65 -11.55
C SER A 50 2.78 -0.92 -10.05
N TRP A 51 2.71 0.12 -9.21
CA TRP A 51 2.59 -0.06 -7.77
C TRP A 51 1.16 -0.50 -7.36
N GLU A 52 0.11 -0.05 -8.06
CA GLU A 52 -1.27 -0.51 -7.82
C GLU A 52 -1.43 -2.00 -8.15
N LEU A 53 -0.78 -2.48 -9.21
CA LEU A 53 -0.71 -3.91 -9.52
C LEU A 53 0.04 -4.70 -8.44
N ARG A 54 1.13 -4.15 -7.89
CA ARG A 54 1.85 -4.77 -6.76
C ARG A 54 0.96 -4.82 -5.52
N PHE A 55 0.22 -3.76 -5.22
CA PHE A 55 -0.76 -3.74 -4.12
C PHE A 55 -1.78 -4.87 -4.25
N ALA A 56 -2.38 -5.06 -5.42
CA ALA A 56 -3.34 -6.15 -5.67
C ALA A 56 -2.68 -7.54 -5.57
N ALA A 57 -1.43 -7.67 -6.03
CA ALA A 57 -0.70 -8.94 -6.06
C ALA A 57 -0.09 -9.36 -4.71
N ALA A 58 -0.04 -8.47 -3.71
CA ALA A 58 0.63 -8.70 -2.43
C ALA A 58 0.22 -10.02 -1.74
N GLY A 59 -1.08 -10.36 -1.72
CA GLY A 59 -1.55 -11.61 -1.12
C GLY A 59 -1.04 -12.87 -1.80
N ARG A 60 -0.88 -12.83 -3.13
CA ARG A 60 -0.34 -13.96 -3.90
C ARG A 60 1.17 -14.10 -3.74
N CYS A 61 1.88 -12.99 -3.59
CA CYS A 61 3.35 -12.98 -3.57
C CYS A 61 3.96 -13.07 -2.16
N CYS A 62 3.26 -12.58 -1.14
CA CYS A 62 3.76 -12.49 0.24
C CYS A 62 2.97 -13.35 1.24
N GLY A 63 1.88 -13.99 0.79
CA GLY A 63 0.95 -14.72 1.64
C GLY A 63 -0.06 -13.81 2.36
N HIS A 64 -1.22 -14.36 2.69
CA HIS A 64 -2.35 -13.62 3.27
C HIS A 64 -1.99 -12.94 4.61
N ASP A 65 -1.20 -13.60 5.45
CA ASP A 65 -0.79 -13.10 6.78
C ASP A 65 0.10 -11.84 6.74
N ASN A 66 0.78 -11.62 5.62
CA ASN A 66 1.67 -10.47 5.42
C ASN A 66 1.09 -9.45 4.42
N ALA A 67 0.08 -9.83 3.64
CA ALA A 67 -0.48 -9.02 2.56
C ALA A 67 -0.94 -7.64 3.02
N ASP A 68 -1.61 -7.57 4.16
CA ASP A 68 -2.14 -6.32 4.73
C ASP A 68 -1.01 -5.33 5.05
N ALA A 69 0.03 -5.80 5.75
CA ALA A 69 1.19 -4.97 6.09
C ALA A 69 2.00 -4.54 4.86
N VAL A 70 2.18 -5.46 3.90
CA VAL A 70 2.84 -5.16 2.61
C VAL A 70 2.07 -4.06 1.86
N ARG A 71 0.74 -4.21 1.74
CA ARG A 71 -0.13 -3.24 1.08
C ARG A 71 -0.07 -1.86 1.76
N THR A 72 -0.15 -1.81 3.08
CA THR A 72 -0.01 -0.55 3.82
C THR A 72 1.35 0.12 3.56
N LEU A 73 2.44 -0.64 3.57
CA LEU A 73 3.78 -0.09 3.28
C LEU A 73 3.92 0.40 1.83
N LEU A 74 3.30 -0.28 0.86
CA LEU A 74 3.27 0.18 -0.53
C LEU A 74 2.52 1.50 -0.68
N LEU A 75 1.38 1.67 -0.02
CA LEU A 75 0.62 2.93 -0.03
C LEU A 75 1.43 4.09 0.56
N ILE A 76 2.08 3.85 1.71
CA ILE A 76 2.95 4.83 2.37
C ILE A 76 4.11 5.21 1.47
N GLU A 77 4.78 4.22 0.88
CA GLU A 77 5.95 4.47 0.04
C GLU A 77 5.61 5.14 -1.30
N ALA A 78 4.44 4.82 -1.87
CA ALA A 78 3.92 5.49 -3.06
C ALA A 78 3.43 6.92 -2.76
N ARG A 79 3.33 7.31 -1.49
CA ARG A 79 2.66 8.55 -1.04
C ARG A 79 1.27 8.68 -1.68
N ALA A 80 0.51 7.58 -1.63
CA ALA A 80 -0.78 7.51 -2.31
C ALA A 80 -1.71 8.63 -1.85
N GLY A 81 -2.15 9.46 -2.80
CA GLY A 81 -3.07 10.55 -2.54
C GLY A 81 -4.50 10.07 -2.32
N LEU A 82 -5.36 10.95 -1.78
CA LEU A 82 -6.74 10.64 -1.43
C LEU A 82 -7.57 10.07 -2.59
N GLU A 83 -7.33 10.50 -3.82
CA GLU A 83 -8.02 9.97 -5.01
C GLU A 83 -7.71 8.48 -5.22
N ALA A 84 -6.43 8.09 -5.14
CA ALA A 84 -6.00 6.71 -5.27
C ALA A 84 -6.53 5.86 -4.10
N LEU A 85 -6.45 6.38 -2.88
CA LEU A 85 -6.98 5.70 -1.69
C LEU A 85 -8.50 5.46 -1.80
N THR A 86 -9.25 6.47 -2.23
CA THR A 86 -10.70 6.36 -2.44
C THR A 86 -11.02 5.32 -3.50
N ARG A 87 -10.31 5.32 -4.63
CA ARG A 87 -10.50 4.34 -5.72
C ARG A 87 -10.24 2.92 -5.23
N LEU A 88 -9.12 2.70 -4.57
CA LEU A 88 -8.74 1.38 -4.02
C LEU A 88 -9.73 0.92 -2.95
N TYR A 89 -10.23 1.82 -2.11
CA TYR A 89 -11.21 1.49 -1.10
C TYR A 89 -12.56 1.07 -1.71
N GLN A 90 -13.07 1.84 -2.68
CA GLN A 90 -14.36 1.55 -3.30
C GLN A 90 -14.34 0.27 -4.14
N GLN A 91 -13.23 0.02 -4.87
CA GLN A 91 -13.12 -1.08 -5.83
C GLN A 91 -12.44 -2.33 -5.26
N GLY A 92 -11.72 -2.19 -4.15
CA GLY A 92 -10.93 -3.26 -3.55
C GLY A 92 -11.75 -4.25 -2.73
N THR A 93 -11.15 -5.41 -2.50
CA THR A 93 -11.61 -6.46 -1.57
C THR A 93 -11.58 -5.98 -0.12
N ALA A 94 -12.21 -6.74 0.79
CA ALA A 94 -12.20 -6.41 2.23
C ALA A 94 -10.78 -6.28 2.81
N ASP A 95 -9.85 -7.14 2.38
CA ASP A 95 -8.45 -7.08 2.83
C ASP A 95 -7.71 -5.86 2.27
N GLU A 96 -8.04 -5.44 1.05
CA GLU A 96 -7.44 -4.24 0.44
C GLU A 96 -7.98 -2.97 1.10
N ARG A 97 -9.29 -2.92 1.38
CA ARG A 97 -9.92 -1.83 2.13
C ARG A 97 -9.29 -1.66 3.50
N ARG A 98 -9.10 -2.76 4.24
CA ARG A 98 -8.44 -2.72 5.55
C ARG A 98 -7.02 -2.16 5.47
N ALA A 99 -6.24 -2.57 4.47
CA ALA A 99 -4.89 -2.02 4.27
C ALA A 99 -4.90 -0.51 3.95
N VAL A 100 -5.89 -0.02 3.20
CA VAL A 100 -6.12 1.42 2.96
C VAL A 100 -6.39 2.15 4.28
N LEU A 101 -7.31 1.64 5.10
CA LEU A 101 -7.63 2.24 6.39
C LEU A 101 -6.42 2.28 7.33
N HIS A 102 -5.57 1.25 7.31
CA HIS A 102 -4.33 1.24 8.09
C HIS A 102 -3.30 2.28 7.60
N ALA A 103 -3.30 2.62 6.32
CA ALA A 103 -2.39 3.61 5.74
C ALA A 103 -2.88 5.06 5.96
N LEU A 104 -4.19 5.29 6.12
CA LEU A 104 -4.78 6.64 6.19
C LEU A 104 -4.10 7.58 7.20
N PRO A 105 -3.84 7.19 8.46
CA PRO A 105 -3.21 8.09 9.44
C PRO A 105 -1.82 8.59 9.03
N HIS A 106 -1.14 7.88 8.14
CA HIS A 106 0.20 8.20 7.66
C HIS A 106 0.20 9.06 6.38
N LEU A 107 -0.92 9.09 5.65
CA LEU A 107 -1.03 9.71 4.32
C LEU A 107 -1.96 10.92 4.30
N VAL A 108 -3.03 10.90 5.11
CA VAL A 108 -4.06 11.94 5.14
C VAL A 108 -4.39 12.25 6.61
N PRO A 109 -3.72 13.23 7.22
CA PRO A 109 -3.91 13.54 8.65
C PRO A 109 -5.16 14.39 8.93
N GLY A 110 -5.88 14.85 7.90
CA GLY A 110 -6.95 15.83 8.00
C GLY A 110 -8.38 15.25 7.84
N PRO A 111 -9.41 16.12 7.96
CA PRO A 111 -10.82 15.73 7.87
C PRO A 111 -11.20 15.12 6.50
N GLU A 112 -10.35 15.26 5.49
CA GLU A 112 -10.55 14.68 4.16
C GLU A 112 -10.54 13.15 4.16
N ALA A 113 -9.98 12.52 5.22
CA ALA A 113 -10.03 11.07 5.40
C ALA A 113 -11.39 10.56 5.95
N LEU A 114 -12.23 11.45 6.48
CA LEU A 114 -13.47 11.10 7.19
C LEU A 114 -14.43 10.21 6.36
N PRO A 115 -14.68 10.50 5.06
CA PRO A 115 -15.59 9.68 4.26
C PRO A 115 -15.16 8.21 4.10
N LEU A 116 -13.88 7.89 4.32
CA LEU A 116 -13.38 6.52 4.22
C LEU A 116 -13.49 5.77 5.56
N VAL A 117 -13.55 6.47 6.69
CA VAL A 117 -13.60 5.87 8.03
C VAL A 117 -15.03 5.67 8.51
N GLU A 118 -15.99 6.43 7.98
CA GLU A 118 -17.40 6.39 8.37
C GLU A 118 -18.28 5.42 7.56
N ASP A 119 -17.72 4.76 6.53
CA ASP A 119 -18.40 3.72 5.73
C ASP A 119 -18.50 2.37 6.48
#